data_AF-A0A7S4RGZ5-F1
#
_entry.id   AF-A0A7S4RGZ5-F1
#
_cell.length_a   1.000
_cell.length_b   1.000
_cell.length_c   1.000
_cell.angle_alpha   90.00
_cell.angle_beta   90.00
_cell.angle_gamma   90.00
#
_symmetry.space_group_name_H-M   'P 1'
#
loop_
_entity.id
_entity.type
_entity.pdbx_description
1 polymer ?
#
loop_
_entity_poly.entity_id
_entity_poly.type
_entity_poly.pdbx_seq_one_letter_code
_entity_poly.pdbx_strand_id
1 'polypeptide(L)'
;MGRTTTIVKGILLTLVCEGLEINHHACESVSDRSKHNMACEGDSSGLAKMPPVSKCGLYMAESAIPNSGLGMYTAVDIPSGHTISPEIVINLADYKEPEDIIDSYSWHHRNTRSTHEADSIESLVPGVGALANSHPGLVNTQMTLPKINSAGLHRYSDPGVGAFSNFHDLAYIASQHIQAGMEVFADYGEGYFVDILENDYVHVPMSEDYEKGDNIIWRFWNTVHGKVDTSYAKFLWEFIRQLAADDGRLLTALPSDPNDIEKAMKLGT
;
A
#
# COMPACT_ATOMS: atom_id res chain seq x y z
N MET A 1 47.96 -12.07 -12.87
CA MET A 1 46.75 -12.88 -13.15
C MET A 1 45.64 -12.37 -12.25
N GLY A 2 44.86 -11.41 -12.74
CA GLY A 2 43.72 -10.83 -12.02
C GLY A 2 42.53 -11.79 -12.08
N ARG A 3 41.90 -12.02 -10.92
CA ARG A 3 40.61 -12.71 -10.84
C ARG A 3 39.51 -11.67 -11.00
N THR A 4 38.73 -11.82 -12.06
CA THR A 4 37.46 -11.13 -12.27
C THR A 4 36.40 -11.84 -11.43
N THR A 5 35.82 -11.13 -10.46
CA THR A 5 34.64 -11.59 -9.72
C THR A 5 33.41 -11.03 -10.42
N THR A 6 32.65 -11.88 -11.10
CA THR A 6 31.33 -11.53 -11.63
C THR A 6 30.30 -11.79 -10.54
N ILE A 7 29.75 -10.74 -9.94
CA ILE A 7 28.59 -10.83 -9.06
C ILE A 7 27.36 -10.85 -9.98
N VAL A 8 26.73 -12.02 -10.07
CA VAL A 8 25.37 -12.13 -10.64
C VAL A 8 24.42 -11.72 -9.52
N LYS A 9 23.80 -10.54 -9.63
CA LYS A 9 22.69 -10.11 -8.74
C LYS A 9 21.56 -11.14 -8.89
N GLY A 10 21.44 -12.03 -7.91
CA GLY A 10 20.31 -12.93 -7.78
C GLY A 10 19.13 -12.16 -7.18
N ILE A 11 18.03 -12.06 -7.92
CA ILE A 11 16.76 -11.55 -7.40
C ILE A 11 16.27 -12.57 -6.36
N LEU A 12 16.22 -12.17 -5.09
CA LEU A 12 15.57 -12.96 -4.04
C LEU A 12 14.07 -12.73 -4.17
N LEU A 13 13.37 -13.62 -4.86
CA LEU A 13 11.91 -13.63 -4.91
C LEU A 13 11.38 -14.26 -3.62
N THR A 14 10.77 -13.46 -2.75
CA THR A 14 9.97 -13.98 -1.63
C THR A 14 8.50 -13.94 -2.05
N LEU A 15 7.92 -15.11 -2.28
CA LEU A 15 6.48 -15.26 -2.57
C LEU A 15 5.71 -15.26 -1.25
N VAL A 16 4.75 -14.35 -1.11
CA VAL A 16 3.81 -14.35 0.02
C VAL A 16 2.52 -14.98 -0.49
N CYS A 17 2.22 -16.19 0.00
CA CYS A 17 1.03 -16.94 -0.37
C CYS A 17 0.04 -16.89 0.79
N GLU A 18 -0.90 -15.95 0.78
CA GLU A 18 -2.05 -15.99 1.69
C GLU A 18 -3.11 -16.93 1.13
N GLY A 19 -3.18 -18.13 1.71
CA GLY A 19 -4.21 -19.13 1.43
C GLY A 19 -4.73 -19.68 2.74
N LEU A 20 -5.54 -18.89 3.45
CA LEU A 20 -6.27 -19.34 4.64
C LEU A 20 -7.77 -19.15 4.41
N GLU A 21 -8.36 -20.04 3.63
CA GLU A 21 -9.81 -20.30 3.76
C GLU A 21 -10.00 -21.11 5.05
N ILE A 22 -10.41 -20.43 6.13
CA ILE A 22 -10.87 -21.11 7.34
C ILE A 22 -12.24 -21.70 7.01
N ASN A 23 -12.25 -22.97 6.57
CA ASN A 23 -13.48 -23.76 6.59
C ASN A 23 -13.87 -23.97 8.06
N HIS A 24 -14.82 -23.18 8.56
CA HIS A 24 -15.50 -23.42 9.82
C HIS A 24 -16.30 -24.73 9.73
N HIS A 25 -15.64 -25.87 9.91
CA HIS A 25 -16.32 -27.08 10.34
C HIS A 25 -16.75 -26.85 11.80
N ALA A 26 -18.03 -26.53 11.99
CA ALA A 26 -18.65 -26.53 13.30
C ALA A 26 -18.51 -27.94 13.90
N CYS A 27 -17.67 -28.09 14.93
CA CYS A 27 -17.77 -29.22 15.84
C CYS A 27 -19.05 -29.04 16.65
N GLU A 28 -20.13 -29.69 16.24
CA GLU A 28 -21.32 -29.81 17.08
C GLU A 28 -20.94 -30.52 18.38
N SER A 29 -21.22 -29.85 19.50
CA SER A 29 -21.01 -30.43 20.82
C SER A 29 -22.11 -31.45 21.11
N VAL A 30 -21.76 -32.74 21.03
CA VAL A 30 -22.65 -33.81 21.47
C VAL A 30 -22.67 -33.81 23.00
N SER A 31 -23.82 -33.44 23.58
CA SER A 31 -24.04 -33.37 25.02
C SER A 31 -24.33 -34.76 25.62
N ASP A 32 -23.36 -35.68 25.60
CA ASP A 32 -23.49 -36.92 26.37
C ASP A 32 -22.21 -37.22 27.17
N ARG A 33 -22.32 -37.01 28.49
CA ARG A 33 -21.22 -37.09 29.47
C ARG A 33 -20.93 -38.51 29.96
N SER A 34 -21.37 -39.55 29.28
CA SER A 34 -21.18 -40.92 29.75
C SER A 34 -20.47 -41.82 28.72
N LYS A 35 -19.18 -41.54 28.47
CA LYS A 35 -18.09 -42.48 28.10
C LYS A 35 -16.91 -41.71 27.47
N HIS A 36 -15.83 -41.51 28.22
CA HIS A 36 -14.59 -40.93 27.69
C HIS A 36 -13.74 -42.02 27.02
N ASN A 37 -13.89 -42.15 25.71
CA ASN A 37 -12.83 -42.49 24.77
C ASN A 37 -13.10 -41.64 23.52
N MET A 38 -12.55 -40.42 23.52
CA MET A 38 -12.66 -39.50 22.40
C MET A 38 -11.62 -39.89 21.34
N ALA A 39 -11.90 -40.96 20.60
CA ALA A 39 -11.20 -41.26 19.36
C ALA A 39 -11.90 -40.49 18.25
N CYS A 40 -11.26 -39.45 17.72
CA CYS A 40 -11.65 -38.87 16.44
C CYS A 40 -11.33 -39.89 15.34
N GLU A 41 -12.20 -40.88 15.14
CA GLU A 41 -12.17 -41.72 13.94
C GLU A 41 -12.65 -40.86 12.77
N GLY A 42 -11.72 -40.11 12.20
CA GLY A 42 -11.94 -39.33 11.00
C GLY A 42 -12.06 -40.26 9.79
N ASP A 43 -13.26 -40.35 9.24
CA ASP A 43 -13.53 -40.97 7.95
C ASP A 43 -12.71 -40.23 6.87
N SER A 44 -11.60 -40.85 6.47
CA SER A 44 -10.66 -40.31 5.47
C SER A 44 -11.24 -40.30 4.03
N SER A 45 -12.47 -40.77 3.83
CA SER A 45 -13.12 -40.84 2.51
C SER A 45 -13.76 -39.54 2.04
N GLY A 46 -13.76 -38.49 2.88
CA GLY A 46 -14.39 -37.20 2.61
C GLY A 46 -13.46 -35.99 2.60
N LEU A 47 -12.17 -36.15 2.32
CA LEU A 47 -11.27 -35.00 2.10
C LEU A 47 -11.77 -34.23 0.86
N ALA A 48 -12.62 -33.24 1.12
CA ALA A 48 -12.97 -32.21 0.16
C ALA A 48 -11.67 -31.77 -0.48
N LYS A 49 -11.55 -31.99 -1.78
CA LYS A 49 -10.40 -31.60 -2.59
C LYS A 49 -10.15 -30.14 -2.24
N MET A 50 -9.04 -29.85 -1.53
CA MET A 50 -8.71 -28.48 -1.17
C MET A 50 -8.85 -27.66 -2.45
N PRO A 51 -9.60 -26.53 -2.40
CA PRO A 51 -9.71 -25.67 -3.56
C PRO A 51 -8.30 -25.41 -4.08
N PRO A 52 -8.10 -25.44 -5.40
CA PRO A 52 -6.78 -25.27 -6.00
C PRO A 52 -6.16 -24.03 -5.37
N VAL A 53 -4.98 -24.19 -4.77
CA VAL A 53 -4.25 -23.13 -4.07
C VAL A 53 -4.35 -21.88 -4.94
N SER A 54 -5.07 -20.87 -4.44
CA SER A 54 -5.18 -19.58 -5.11
C SER A 54 -3.75 -19.12 -5.40
N LYS A 55 -3.48 -18.77 -6.66
CA LYS A 55 -2.14 -18.31 -7.06
C LYS A 55 -1.72 -17.20 -6.09
N CYS A 56 -0.52 -17.32 -5.52
CA CYS A 56 0.02 -16.31 -4.63
C CYS A 56 -0.05 -14.95 -5.33
N GLY A 57 -0.81 -14.03 -4.75
CA GLY A 57 -1.17 -12.77 -5.41
C GLY A 57 -0.09 -11.72 -5.28
N LEU A 58 0.71 -11.75 -4.20
CA LEU A 58 1.67 -10.69 -3.86
C LEU A 58 3.09 -11.24 -3.68
N TYR A 59 4.09 -10.43 -4.02
CA TYR A 59 5.50 -10.74 -3.80
C TYR A 59 6.31 -9.48 -3.53
N MET A 60 7.48 -9.63 -2.92
CA MET A 60 8.42 -8.53 -2.69
C MET A 60 9.54 -8.53 -3.73
N ALA A 61 9.92 -7.35 -4.23
CA ALA A 61 11.07 -7.14 -5.10
C ALA A 61 11.68 -5.75 -4.87
N GLU A 62 12.81 -5.42 -5.50
CA GLU A 62 13.38 -4.06 -5.48
C GLU A 62 12.35 -3.07 -6.04
N SER A 63 12.05 -2.00 -5.30
CA SER A 63 11.03 -1.01 -5.67
C SER A 63 11.39 -0.30 -6.99
N ALA A 64 10.36 0.11 -7.74
CA ALA A 64 10.51 0.97 -8.90
C ALA A 64 10.86 2.42 -8.51
N ILE A 65 10.64 2.81 -7.25
CA ILE A 65 11.08 4.11 -6.73
C ILE A 65 12.57 4.02 -6.39
N PRO A 66 13.43 4.90 -6.98
CA PRO A 66 14.85 4.89 -6.70
C PRO A 66 15.15 5.06 -5.21
N ASN A 67 16.00 4.17 -4.66
CA ASN A 67 16.44 4.17 -3.26
C ASN A 67 15.35 3.87 -2.22
N SER A 68 14.15 3.40 -2.61
CA SER A 68 13.08 3.02 -1.68
C SER A 68 13.19 1.59 -1.13
N GLY A 69 14.24 0.84 -1.48
CA GLY A 69 14.45 -0.52 -0.97
C GLY A 69 13.53 -1.54 -1.64
N LEU A 70 12.75 -2.26 -0.83
CA LEU A 70 11.80 -3.26 -1.34
C LEU A 70 10.42 -2.65 -1.55
N GLY A 71 9.73 -3.10 -2.59
CA GLY A 71 8.34 -2.81 -2.86
C GLY A 71 7.50 -4.08 -2.92
N MET A 72 6.19 -3.92 -2.74
CA MET A 72 5.21 -4.99 -2.88
C MET A 72 4.63 -4.98 -4.29
N TYR A 73 4.54 -6.14 -4.93
CA TYR A 73 4.07 -6.30 -6.30
C TYR A 73 2.95 -7.33 -6.38
N THR A 74 2.07 -7.20 -7.37
CA THR A 74 1.06 -8.23 -7.67
C THR A 74 1.53 -9.20 -8.76
N ALA A 75 1.29 -10.50 -8.59
CA ALA A 75 1.51 -11.53 -9.62
C ALA A 75 0.28 -11.79 -10.49
N VAL A 76 -0.83 -11.11 -10.20
CA VAL A 76 -2.12 -11.25 -10.90
C VAL A 76 -2.71 -9.88 -11.21
N ASP A 77 -3.57 -9.83 -12.22
CA ASP A 77 -4.33 -8.63 -12.52
C ASP A 77 -5.38 -8.37 -11.43
N ILE A 78 -5.41 -7.15 -10.90
CA ILE A 78 -6.37 -6.70 -9.89
C ILE A 78 -7.23 -5.59 -10.52
N PRO A 79 -8.53 -5.81 -10.75
CA PRO A 79 -9.41 -4.76 -11.25
C PRO A 79 -9.63 -3.65 -10.21
N SER A 80 -9.91 -2.44 -10.66
CA SER A 80 -10.31 -1.33 -9.77
C SER A 80 -11.49 -1.74 -8.88
N GLY A 81 -11.46 -1.29 -7.63
CA GLY A 81 -12.44 -1.59 -6.59
C GLY A 81 -12.32 -2.99 -5.95
N HIS A 82 -11.39 -3.84 -6.42
CA HIS A 82 -11.21 -5.18 -5.84
C HIS A 82 -10.23 -5.16 -4.68
N THR A 83 -10.45 -6.04 -3.72
CA THR A 83 -9.56 -6.26 -2.57
C THR A 83 -8.22 -6.84 -3.02
N ILE A 84 -7.14 -6.22 -2.55
CA ILE A 84 -5.76 -6.64 -2.74
C ILE A 84 -5.37 -7.62 -1.63
N SER A 85 -5.53 -7.17 -0.38
CA SER A 85 -5.21 -7.95 0.82
C SER A 85 -6.20 -7.59 1.94
N PRO A 86 -6.75 -8.58 2.66
CA PRO A 86 -7.29 -8.32 3.98
C PRO A 86 -6.15 -7.92 4.93
N GLU A 87 -6.48 -7.16 5.96
CA GLU A 87 -5.50 -6.61 6.89
C GLU A 87 -5.97 -6.79 8.34
N ILE A 88 -5.00 -6.74 9.25
CA ILE A 88 -5.23 -6.73 10.69
C ILE A 88 -4.86 -5.35 11.22
N VAL A 89 -5.70 -4.81 12.09
CA VAL A 89 -5.42 -3.58 12.83
C VAL A 89 -4.93 -3.95 14.23
N ILE A 90 -3.72 -3.52 14.57
CA ILE A 90 -3.14 -3.66 15.90
C ILE A 90 -3.04 -2.27 16.53
N ASN A 91 -3.89 -2.01 17.51
CA ASN A 91 -3.90 -0.73 18.21
C ASN A 91 -2.82 -0.67 19.28
N LEU A 92 -2.02 0.38 19.25
CA LEU A 92 -0.97 0.67 20.23
C LEU A 92 -1.47 1.79 21.16
N ALA A 93 -2.02 1.41 22.31
CA ALA A 93 -2.59 2.33 23.29
C ALA A 93 -1.54 2.81 24.30
N ASP A 94 -1.56 4.12 24.59
CA ASP A 94 -0.70 4.81 25.56
C ASP A 94 0.79 4.47 25.42
N TYR A 95 1.21 4.17 24.19
CA TYR A 95 2.59 3.86 23.88
C TYR A 95 3.44 5.12 24.05
N LYS A 96 4.44 5.04 24.92
CA LYS A 96 5.43 6.12 25.14
C LYS A 96 6.75 5.66 24.51
N GLU A 97 6.95 6.04 23.26
CA GLU A 97 8.12 5.71 22.43
C GLU A 97 9.45 6.10 23.12
N PRO A 98 10.48 5.24 23.10
CA PRO A 98 11.76 5.56 22.48
C PRO A 98 11.65 5.42 20.95
N GLU A 99 12.28 6.31 20.17
CA GLU A 99 12.35 6.26 18.69
C GLU A 99 12.69 4.83 18.19
N ASP A 100 11.69 4.08 17.73
CA ASP A 100 11.86 2.67 17.34
C ASP A 100 11.22 2.35 15.98
N ILE A 101 11.36 1.09 15.53
CA ILE A 101 10.80 0.59 14.26
C ILE A 101 9.27 0.82 14.13
N ILE A 102 8.57 0.99 15.24
CA ILE A 102 7.11 1.15 15.29
C ILE A 102 6.67 2.46 14.66
N ASP A 103 7.39 3.56 14.91
CA ASP A 103 7.09 4.89 14.36
C ASP A 103 7.11 4.91 12.83
N SER A 104 7.94 4.07 12.20
CA SER A 104 8.04 4.00 10.73
C SER A 104 6.88 3.26 10.07
N TYR A 105 6.07 2.52 10.83
CA TYR A 105 4.98 1.67 10.31
C TYR A 105 3.64 1.94 11.00
N SER A 106 3.57 3.01 11.79
CA SER A 106 2.37 3.40 12.50
C SER A 106 1.44 4.23 11.59
N TRP A 107 0.15 4.01 11.78
CA TRP A 107 -0.92 4.71 11.11
C TRP A 107 -1.69 5.52 12.13
N HIS A 108 -1.91 6.79 11.78
CA HIS A 108 -2.74 7.67 12.59
C HIS A 108 -4.10 7.03 12.86
N HIS A 109 -4.48 6.95 14.14
CA HIS A 109 -5.69 6.26 14.64
C HIS A 109 -7.01 6.65 13.95
N ARG A 110 -7.07 7.81 13.28
CA ARG A 110 -8.23 8.23 12.46
C ARG A 110 -8.44 7.32 11.26
N ASN A 111 -7.37 6.80 10.68
CA ASN A 111 -7.42 5.97 9.49
C ASN A 111 -7.95 4.56 9.83
N THR A 112 -7.71 4.10 11.05
CA THR A 112 -8.14 2.80 11.60
C THR A 112 -9.36 2.88 12.52
N ARG A 113 -9.95 4.08 12.68
CA ARG A 113 -11.09 4.36 13.57
C ARG A 113 -10.86 4.02 15.05
N SER A 114 -9.62 4.05 15.50
CA SER A 114 -9.24 3.70 16.86
C SER A 114 -9.27 4.89 17.84
N THR A 115 -9.86 6.04 17.45
CA THR A 115 -9.91 7.31 18.20
C THR A 115 -10.42 7.25 19.64
N HIS A 116 -11.05 6.15 20.05
CA HIS A 116 -11.74 6.03 21.33
C HIS A 116 -11.21 4.90 22.22
N GLU A 117 -10.11 4.26 21.84
CA GLU A 117 -9.55 3.16 22.63
C GLU A 117 -8.61 3.64 23.77
N ALA A 118 -7.95 4.79 23.60
CA ALA A 118 -7.03 5.36 24.59
C ALA A 118 -6.81 6.88 24.37
N ASP A 119 -6.06 7.53 25.27
CA ASP A 119 -5.72 8.96 25.17
C ASP A 119 -4.69 9.21 24.06
N SER A 120 -3.69 8.34 23.95
CA SER A 120 -2.74 8.30 22.84
C SER A 120 -2.86 6.96 22.14
N ILE A 121 -3.09 6.97 20.83
CA ILE A 121 -3.21 5.75 20.05
C ILE A 121 -2.63 5.89 18.66
N GLU A 122 -1.86 4.87 18.29
CA GLU A 122 -1.43 4.60 16.93
C GLU A 122 -1.88 3.21 16.51
N SER A 123 -1.80 2.90 15.22
CA SER A 123 -2.20 1.60 14.70
C SER A 123 -1.15 0.99 13.79
N LEU A 124 -0.86 -0.30 13.95
CA LEU A 124 -0.05 -1.05 12.99
C LEU A 124 -0.97 -1.82 12.03
N VAL A 125 -0.58 -1.79 10.75
CA VAL A 125 -1.25 -2.50 9.65
C VAL A 125 -0.18 -3.27 8.87
N PRO A 126 0.21 -4.48 9.30
CA PRO A 126 1.47 -5.12 8.90
C PRO A 126 1.53 -5.66 7.46
N GLY A 127 0.41 -5.71 6.72
CA GLY A 127 0.39 -6.13 5.32
C GLY A 127 0.76 -4.99 4.36
N VAL A 128 -0.14 -4.66 3.43
CA VAL A 128 0.02 -3.55 2.47
C VAL A 128 0.30 -2.23 3.22
N GLY A 129 -0.33 -2.01 4.37
CA GLY A 129 -0.16 -0.79 5.15
C GLY A 129 1.26 -0.56 5.68
N ALA A 130 2.09 -1.60 5.82
CA ALA A 130 3.46 -1.47 6.30
C ALA A 130 4.50 -1.77 5.21
N LEU A 131 4.14 -2.58 4.21
CA LEU A 131 5.10 -3.13 3.25
C LEU A 131 5.01 -2.52 1.85
N ALA A 132 3.88 -1.90 1.49
CA ALA A 132 3.76 -1.19 0.21
C ALA A 132 4.35 0.21 0.34
N ASN A 133 5.18 0.62 -0.62
CA ASN A 133 5.72 1.98 -0.66
C ASN A 133 4.62 3.01 -0.93
N SER A 134 4.96 4.29 -0.73
CA SER A 134 4.08 5.41 -1.02
C SER A 134 4.79 6.43 -1.91
N HIS A 135 4.06 6.96 -2.89
CA HIS A 135 4.46 8.13 -3.66
C HIS A 135 3.17 8.82 -4.15
N PRO A 136 2.95 10.12 -3.87
CA PRO A 136 1.67 10.78 -4.14
C PRO A 136 1.17 10.62 -5.59
N GLY A 137 2.07 10.73 -6.57
CA GLY A 137 1.73 10.53 -7.99
C GLY A 137 1.62 9.07 -8.48
N LEU A 138 1.88 8.06 -7.64
CA LEU A 138 1.84 6.63 -8.03
C LEU A 138 0.83 5.79 -7.24
N VAL A 139 0.16 6.38 -6.24
CA VAL A 139 -0.84 5.70 -5.41
C VAL A 139 -1.86 4.96 -6.28
N ASN A 140 -1.98 3.66 -6.07
CA ASN A 140 -2.90 2.81 -6.82
C ASN A 140 -3.78 1.95 -5.91
N THR A 141 -3.76 2.21 -4.61
CA THR A 141 -4.58 1.54 -3.61
C THR A 141 -5.32 2.52 -2.70
N GLN A 142 -6.32 2.02 -2.00
CA GLN A 142 -7.06 2.74 -0.99
C GLN A 142 -7.35 1.82 0.20
N MET A 143 -7.06 2.28 1.41
CA MET A 143 -7.41 1.58 2.64
C MET A 143 -8.91 1.71 2.93
N THR A 144 -9.57 0.58 3.21
CA THR A 144 -10.96 0.58 3.70
C THR A 144 -10.99 0.89 5.19
N LEU A 145 -12.14 1.35 5.68
CA LEU A 145 -12.34 1.57 7.10
C LEU A 145 -12.68 0.24 7.79
N PRO A 146 -12.06 -0.08 8.93
CA PRO A 146 -12.42 -1.28 9.67
C PRO A 146 -13.85 -1.18 10.22
N LYS A 147 -14.46 -2.35 10.39
CA LYS A 147 -15.67 -2.52 11.19
C LYS A 147 -15.28 -2.67 12.65
N ILE A 148 -16.06 -2.03 13.52
CA ILE A 148 -15.89 -2.08 14.97
C ILE A 148 -17.12 -2.77 15.56
N ASN A 149 -17.06 -4.08 15.73
CA ASN A 149 -18.12 -4.88 16.38
C ASN A 149 -17.59 -6.23 16.85
N SER A 150 -18.46 -7.05 17.45
CA SER A 150 -18.11 -8.38 17.96
C SER A 150 -18.15 -9.49 16.91
N ALA A 151 -18.01 -9.16 15.62
CA ALA A 151 -18.15 -10.08 14.47
C ALA A 151 -19.45 -10.91 14.51
N GLY A 152 -20.54 -10.32 15.02
CA GLY A 152 -21.83 -11.01 15.18
C GLY A 152 -21.93 -11.95 16.39
N LEU A 153 -20.87 -12.10 17.18
CA LEU A 153 -20.87 -12.89 18.41
C LEU A 153 -21.45 -12.09 19.58
N HIS A 154 -22.07 -12.79 20.53
CA HIS A 154 -22.79 -12.17 21.64
C HIS A 154 -22.08 -12.41 22.98
N ARG A 155 -21.82 -11.32 23.71
CA ARG A 155 -20.97 -11.30 24.92
C ARG A 155 -21.40 -12.26 26.04
N TYR A 156 -22.69 -12.60 26.12
CA TYR A 156 -23.21 -13.50 27.16
C TYR A 156 -23.16 -14.98 26.77
N SER A 157 -23.34 -15.28 25.47
CA SER A 157 -23.52 -16.65 24.98
C SER A 157 -22.25 -17.24 24.38
N ASP A 158 -21.36 -16.38 23.87
CA ASP A 158 -20.19 -16.79 23.12
C ASP A 158 -18.93 -16.48 23.93
N PRO A 159 -18.29 -17.50 24.55
CA PRO A 159 -17.15 -17.29 25.44
C PRO A 159 -15.89 -16.75 24.73
N GLY A 160 -15.88 -16.74 23.39
CA GLY A 160 -14.80 -16.17 22.58
C GLY A 160 -14.90 -14.66 22.35
N VAL A 161 -15.99 -14.00 22.76
CA VAL A 161 -16.14 -12.56 22.57
C VAL A 161 -15.11 -11.80 23.41
N GLY A 162 -14.30 -10.97 22.75
CA GLY A 162 -13.20 -10.24 23.37
C GLY A 162 -11.85 -10.97 23.34
N ALA A 163 -11.80 -12.22 22.87
CA ALA A 163 -10.54 -12.94 22.63
C ALA A 163 -9.85 -12.53 21.31
N PHE A 164 -10.54 -11.76 20.47
CA PHE A 164 -10.03 -11.19 19.22
C PHE A 164 -10.30 -9.67 19.20
N SER A 165 -9.60 -8.96 18.33
CA SER A 165 -9.79 -7.52 18.15
C SER A 165 -11.20 -7.23 17.63
N ASN A 166 -11.86 -6.20 18.19
CA ASN A 166 -13.13 -5.71 17.64
C ASN A 166 -12.94 -4.98 16.31
N PHE A 167 -11.69 -4.70 15.91
CA PHE A 167 -11.33 -4.06 14.65
C PHE A 167 -11.04 -5.14 13.62
N HIS A 168 -11.95 -5.29 12.66
CA HIS A 168 -11.84 -6.31 11.62
C HIS A 168 -12.34 -5.77 10.27
N ASP A 169 -12.17 -6.55 9.20
CA ASP A 169 -12.52 -6.19 7.82
C ASP A 169 -11.79 -4.93 7.28
N LEU A 170 -10.63 -4.57 7.85
CA LEU A 170 -9.72 -3.65 7.17
C LEU A 170 -9.14 -4.38 5.96
N ALA A 171 -9.03 -3.68 4.85
CA ALA A 171 -8.43 -4.20 3.63
C ALA A 171 -7.87 -3.05 2.80
N TYR A 172 -6.97 -3.38 1.87
CA TYR A 172 -6.65 -2.48 0.76
C TYR A 172 -7.43 -2.89 -0.47
N ILE A 173 -8.03 -1.91 -1.15
CA ILE A 173 -8.65 -2.09 -2.46
C ILE A 173 -7.83 -1.36 -3.52
N ALA A 174 -7.86 -1.85 -4.76
CA ALA A 174 -7.21 -1.18 -5.87
C ALA A 174 -8.02 0.06 -6.27
N SER A 175 -7.43 1.26 -6.25
CA SER A 175 -8.11 2.48 -6.71
C SER A 175 -8.23 2.51 -8.24
N GLN A 176 -7.28 1.86 -8.92
CA GLN A 176 -7.24 1.68 -10.37
C GLN A 176 -6.92 0.23 -10.74
N HIS A 177 -6.92 -0.10 -12.03
CA HIS A 177 -6.50 -1.43 -12.47
C HIS A 177 -4.99 -1.61 -12.27
N ILE A 178 -4.60 -2.65 -11.54
CA ILE A 178 -3.19 -3.01 -11.28
C ILE A 178 -2.89 -4.28 -12.07
N GLN A 179 -2.02 -4.19 -13.07
CA GLN A 179 -1.63 -5.34 -13.88
C GLN A 179 -0.65 -6.25 -13.13
N ALA A 180 -0.65 -7.54 -13.48
CA ALA A 180 0.39 -8.46 -13.02
C ALA A 180 1.80 -7.91 -13.30
N GLY A 181 2.64 -7.88 -12.28
CA GLY A 181 3.99 -7.32 -12.30
C GLY A 181 4.08 -5.84 -11.88
N MET A 182 2.96 -5.17 -11.60
CA MET A 182 2.98 -3.79 -11.11
C MET A 182 3.21 -3.73 -9.59
N GLU A 183 3.92 -2.69 -9.16
CA GLU A 183 4.09 -2.35 -7.74
C GLU A 183 2.79 -1.79 -7.16
N VAL A 184 2.52 -2.13 -5.92
CA VAL A 184 1.42 -1.67 -5.10
C VAL A 184 1.89 -0.45 -4.32
N PHE A 185 1.18 0.67 -4.45
CA PHE A 185 1.48 1.92 -3.76
C PHE A 185 0.33 2.31 -2.83
N ALA A 186 0.64 2.42 -1.55
CA ALA A 186 -0.27 2.85 -0.50
C ALA A 186 -0.28 4.38 -0.38
N ASP A 187 -1.42 4.93 0.03
CA ASP A 187 -1.55 6.35 0.35
C ASP A 187 -1.23 6.58 1.83
N TYR A 188 -0.01 7.07 2.11
CA TYR A 188 0.39 7.44 3.48
C TYR A 188 -0.16 8.81 3.91
N GLY A 189 -0.75 9.56 2.98
CA GLY A 189 -1.12 10.96 3.17
C GLY A 189 0.07 11.92 3.04
N GLU A 190 -0.22 13.15 2.64
CA GLU A 190 0.80 14.19 2.44
C GLU A 190 1.53 14.57 3.74
N GLY A 191 0.85 14.43 4.89
CA GLY A 191 1.42 14.70 6.21
C GLY A 191 2.67 13.86 6.48
N TYR A 192 2.67 12.59 6.09
CA TYR A 192 3.84 11.70 6.21
C TYR A 192 5.08 12.32 5.54
N PHE A 193 4.90 12.82 4.32
CA PHE A 193 6.00 13.44 3.60
C PHE A 193 6.37 14.78 4.21
N VAL A 194 5.42 15.60 4.69
CA VAL A 194 5.72 16.90 5.34
C VAL A 194 6.46 16.73 6.67
N ASP A 195 6.13 15.71 7.46
CA ASP A 195 6.62 15.57 8.83
C ASP A 195 8.03 14.95 8.89
N ILE A 196 8.37 14.04 7.96
CA ILE A 196 9.69 13.37 7.88
C ILE A 196 10.76 14.28 7.23
N LEU A 197 10.38 15.47 6.82
CA LEU A 197 11.05 16.24 5.78
C LEU A 197 12.17 17.19 6.21
N GLU A 198 12.76 16.99 7.39
CA GLU A 198 13.86 17.86 7.78
C GLU A 198 15.13 17.67 6.95
N ASN A 199 15.36 16.55 6.22
CA ASN A 199 16.58 16.42 5.38
C ASN A 199 16.52 15.58 4.06
N ASP A 200 15.70 14.53 3.91
CA ASP A 200 15.92 13.56 2.80
C ASP A 200 14.88 13.53 1.66
N TYR A 201 13.67 14.06 1.85
CA TYR A 201 12.56 13.93 0.89
C TYR A 201 12.17 15.23 0.17
N VAL A 202 13.03 16.25 0.17
CA VAL A 202 12.72 17.66 -0.21
C VAL A 202 12.11 17.79 -1.61
N HIS A 203 12.22 16.76 -2.44
CA HIS A 203 11.83 16.75 -3.84
C HIS A 203 10.54 15.98 -4.16
N VAL A 204 9.88 15.33 -3.20
CA VAL A 204 8.61 14.62 -3.47
C VAL A 204 7.48 15.65 -3.68
N PRO A 205 6.83 15.70 -4.86
CA PRO A 205 5.74 16.64 -5.09
C PRO A 205 4.47 16.26 -4.32
N MET A 206 3.76 17.27 -3.82
CA MET A 206 2.42 17.12 -3.23
C MET A 206 1.33 17.44 -4.25
N SER A 207 0.07 17.20 -3.90
CA SER A 207 -1.09 17.47 -4.76
C SER A 207 -1.11 18.91 -5.27
N GLU A 208 -0.79 19.88 -4.41
CA GLU A 208 -0.70 21.30 -4.82
C GLU A 208 0.41 21.54 -5.87
N ASP A 209 1.53 20.81 -5.78
CA ASP A 209 2.65 20.92 -6.71
C ASP A 209 2.27 20.34 -8.09
N TYR A 210 1.54 19.23 -8.12
CA TYR A 210 0.96 18.67 -9.35
C TYR A 210 -0.06 19.62 -9.99
N GLU A 211 -0.97 20.21 -9.20
CA GLU A 211 -1.93 21.20 -9.71
C GLU A 211 -1.24 22.43 -10.32
N LYS A 212 -0.19 22.93 -9.68
CA LYS A 212 0.66 24.02 -10.22
C LYS A 212 1.38 23.57 -11.49
N GLY A 213 1.94 22.37 -11.49
CA GLY A 213 2.63 21.77 -12.63
C GLY A 213 1.73 21.69 -13.86
N ASP A 214 0.53 21.12 -13.70
CA ASP A 214 -0.49 21.03 -14.74
C ASP A 214 -0.88 22.40 -15.29
N ASN A 215 -1.01 23.42 -14.42
CA ASN A 215 -1.31 24.78 -14.84
C ASN A 215 -0.19 25.37 -15.72
N ILE A 216 1.07 25.15 -15.34
CA ILE A 216 2.24 25.61 -16.08
C ILE A 216 2.30 24.94 -17.46
N ILE A 217 2.14 23.61 -17.51
CA ILE A 217 2.14 22.85 -18.77
C ILE A 217 1.01 23.32 -19.67
N TRP A 218 -0.20 23.50 -19.14
CA TRP A 218 -1.35 23.99 -19.91
C TRP A 218 -1.08 25.37 -20.53
N ARG A 219 -0.51 26.31 -19.76
CA ARG A 219 -0.17 27.66 -20.26
C ARG A 219 0.92 27.60 -21.33
N PHE A 220 1.94 26.80 -21.10
CA PHE A 220 3.04 26.60 -22.05
C PHE A 220 2.52 26.01 -23.37
N TRP A 221 1.74 24.92 -23.29
CA TRP A 221 1.16 24.23 -24.44
C TRP A 221 0.35 25.17 -25.34
N ASN A 222 -0.49 26.01 -24.72
CA ASN A 222 -1.29 27.00 -25.44
C ASN A 222 -0.46 28.13 -26.06
N THR A 223 0.62 28.53 -25.39
CA THR A 223 1.53 29.58 -25.87
C THR A 223 2.33 29.11 -27.10
N VAL A 224 2.77 27.86 -27.13
CA VAL A 224 3.51 27.29 -28.27
C VAL A 224 2.58 26.67 -29.32
N HIS A 225 1.25 26.75 -29.13
CA HIS A 225 0.24 26.14 -30.00
C HIS A 225 0.49 24.65 -30.27
N GLY A 226 0.92 23.90 -29.25
CA GLY A 226 1.27 22.48 -29.35
C GLY A 226 2.56 22.15 -30.10
N LYS A 227 3.34 23.15 -30.56
CA LYS A 227 4.60 22.94 -31.31
C LYS A 227 5.81 22.86 -30.40
N VAL A 228 5.89 21.79 -29.61
CA VAL A 228 6.95 21.57 -28.59
C VAL A 228 8.33 21.25 -29.17
N ASP A 229 8.39 20.86 -30.44
CA ASP A 229 9.61 20.47 -31.16
C ASP A 229 10.47 21.65 -31.60
N THR A 230 9.90 22.86 -31.61
CA THR A 230 10.59 24.08 -32.05
C THR A 230 11.70 24.49 -31.09
N SER A 231 12.78 25.09 -31.62
CA SER A 231 13.88 25.62 -30.80
C SER A 231 13.40 26.67 -29.79
N TYR A 232 12.41 27.48 -30.17
CA TYR A 232 11.78 28.45 -29.30
C TYR A 232 11.02 27.78 -28.14
N ALA A 233 10.21 26.76 -28.41
CA ALA A 233 9.48 26.04 -27.37
C ALA A 233 10.42 25.36 -26.37
N LYS A 234 11.49 24.72 -26.85
CA LYS A 234 12.51 24.11 -25.98
C LYS A 234 13.20 25.14 -25.09
N PHE A 235 13.62 26.27 -25.67
CA PHE A 235 14.21 27.37 -24.89
C PHE A 235 13.25 27.92 -23.84
N LEU A 236 11.99 28.15 -24.21
CA LEU A 236 10.97 28.64 -23.29
C LEU A 236 10.69 27.64 -22.15
N TRP A 237 10.66 26.34 -22.45
CA TRP A 237 10.47 25.31 -21.44
C TRP A 237 11.62 25.25 -20.44
N GLU A 238 12.87 25.26 -20.93
CA GLU A 238 14.05 25.33 -20.08
C GLU A 238 14.05 26.57 -19.19
N PHE A 239 13.64 27.73 -19.73
CA PHE A 239 13.49 28.95 -18.94
C PHE A 239 12.43 28.81 -17.84
N ILE A 240 11.26 28.21 -18.14
CA ILE A 240 10.21 27.93 -17.15
C ILE A 240 10.73 27.01 -16.04
N ARG A 241 11.43 25.92 -16.41
CA ARG A 241 12.04 25.01 -15.43
C ARG A 241 13.08 25.72 -14.56
N GLN A 242 13.89 26.61 -15.13
CA GLN A 242 14.85 27.43 -14.36
C GLN A 242 14.15 28.34 -13.35
N LEU A 243 13.00 28.93 -13.71
CA LEU A 243 12.20 29.72 -12.77
C LEU A 243 11.56 28.87 -11.66
N ALA A 244 11.24 27.62 -11.95
CA ALA A 244 10.73 26.66 -10.96
C ALA A 244 11.83 26.03 -10.10
N ALA A 245 13.12 26.29 -10.38
CA ALA A 245 14.23 25.61 -9.70
C ALA A 245 14.34 25.92 -8.21
N ASP A 246 13.81 27.07 -7.76
CA ASP A 246 13.75 27.43 -6.35
C ASP A 246 12.71 26.59 -5.58
N ASP A 247 11.78 25.93 -6.28
CA ASP A 247 10.79 25.01 -5.74
C ASP A 247 11.09 23.59 -6.22
N GLY A 248 11.90 22.86 -5.44
CA GLY A 248 12.37 21.53 -5.81
C GLY A 248 11.26 20.49 -6.03
N ARG A 249 10.10 20.66 -5.40
CA ARG A 249 8.94 19.78 -5.56
C ARG A 249 8.24 20.06 -6.87
N LEU A 250 7.93 21.33 -7.14
CA LEU A 250 7.35 21.74 -8.41
C LEU A 250 8.25 21.36 -9.59
N LEU A 251 9.57 21.57 -9.47
CA LEU A 251 10.52 21.18 -10.51
C LEU A 251 10.48 19.67 -10.81
N THR A 252 10.24 18.85 -9.79
CA THR A 252 10.15 17.38 -9.90
C THR A 252 8.82 16.96 -10.53
N ALA A 253 7.72 17.68 -10.27
CA ALA A 253 6.43 17.47 -10.95
C ALA A 253 6.48 17.84 -12.44
N LEU A 254 7.37 18.73 -12.86
CA LEU A 254 7.47 19.16 -14.25
C LEU A 254 8.27 18.15 -15.12
N PRO A 255 7.85 17.86 -16.36
CA PRO A 255 8.60 17.03 -17.30
C PRO A 255 10.00 17.54 -17.60
N SER A 256 11.02 16.70 -17.45
CA SER A 256 12.42 17.05 -17.75
C SER A 256 12.68 17.22 -19.23
N ASP A 257 12.04 16.40 -20.07
CA ASP A 257 12.12 16.52 -21.53
C ASP A 257 10.88 17.27 -22.07
N PRO A 258 11.05 18.35 -22.84
CA PRO A 258 9.95 19.01 -23.54
C PRO A 258 9.06 18.09 -24.39
N ASN A 259 9.60 16.97 -24.88
CA ASN A 259 8.84 16.01 -25.68
C ASN A 259 7.75 15.28 -24.87
N ASP A 260 7.90 15.20 -23.54
CA ASP A 260 6.94 14.56 -22.65
C ASP A 260 5.74 15.45 -22.29
N ILE A 261 5.78 16.74 -22.65
CA ILE A 261 4.73 17.72 -22.36
C ILE A 261 3.40 17.32 -22.98
N GLU A 262 3.40 16.77 -24.21
CA GLU A 262 2.14 16.31 -24.83
C GLU A 262 1.51 15.15 -24.04
N LYS A 263 2.34 14.25 -23.51
CA LYS A 263 1.88 13.14 -22.69
C LYS A 263 1.34 13.64 -21.34
N ALA A 264 2.09 14.52 -20.67
CA ALA A 264 1.65 15.15 -19.42
C ALA A 264 0.34 15.94 -19.60
N MET A 265 0.15 16.65 -20.71
CA MET A 265 -1.11 17.33 -21.04
C MET A 265 -2.33 16.40 -21.13
N LYS A 266 -2.12 15.13 -21.50
CA LYS A 266 -3.20 14.14 -21.66
C LYS A 266 -3.47 13.37 -20.38
N LEU A 267 -2.44 13.13 -19.57
CA LEU A 267 -2.50 12.25 -18.41
C LEU A 267 -2.50 13.00 -17.06
N GLY A 268 -2.08 14.27 -17.04
CA GLY A 268 -1.63 14.95 -15.83
C GLY A 268 -0.11 14.81 -15.62
N THR A 269 0.43 15.66 -14.76
CA THR A 269 1.78 15.51 -14.18
C THR A 269 1.87 14.43 -13.12
#